data_AF-A0AAD7A7F0-F1
#
_entry.id   AF-A0AAD7A7F0-F1
#
_cell.length_a   1.000
_cell.length_b   1.000
_cell.length_c   1.000
_cell.angle_alpha   90.00
_cell.angle_beta   90.00
_cell.angle_gamma   90.00
#
_symmetry.space_group_name_H-M   'P 1'
#
loop_
_entity.id
_entity.type
_entity.pdbx_description
1 polymer ?
#
loop_
_entity_poly.entity_id
_entity_poly.type
_entity_poly.pdbx_seq_one_letter_code
_entity_poly.pdbx_strand_id
1 'polypeptide(L)'
;MFGNPMTLEGYDALITADNRYQTTRILSQPDLLYDMLTLARENNIQSALPCAYYRIIYQYDQREFFEGIDLEDGTRASLAPVDQIRCVLGREAILKVQSQSGYTFGCIYSGSEDDCTDPTKCTRRRVRILRRYGETLPLFALELVSGATSFCLSCDHRYKESWTTGRKKVWEELPKFFDLLPWDQLTNDL
;
A
#
# COMPACT_ATOMS: atom_id res chain seq x y z
N MET A 1 -9.32 14.47 18.27
CA MET A 1 -8.58 14.88 17.06
C MET A 1 -8.33 13.61 16.27
N PHE A 2 -9.06 13.36 15.17
CA PHE A 2 -8.86 12.20 14.31
C PHE A 2 -7.58 12.45 13.50
N GLY A 3 -6.42 12.15 14.07
CA GLY A 3 -5.15 12.29 13.37
C GLY A 3 -5.02 11.17 12.35
N ASN A 4 -4.99 11.50 11.05
CA ASN A 4 -4.53 10.55 10.06
C ASN A 4 -3.05 10.21 10.35
N PRO A 5 -2.64 8.95 10.16
CA PRO A 5 -1.26 8.57 10.40
C PRO A 5 -0.37 9.31 9.40
N MET A 6 0.56 10.12 9.91
CA MET A 6 1.63 10.74 9.10
C MET A 6 2.91 9.89 9.12
N THR A 7 2.97 8.91 10.01
CA THR A 7 4.10 7.99 10.17
C THR A 7 3.66 6.56 9.87
N LEU A 8 4.59 5.74 9.36
CA LEU A 8 4.34 4.32 9.14
C LEU A 8 3.95 3.60 10.44
N GLU A 9 4.55 3.99 11.57
CA GLU A 9 4.19 3.44 12.89
C GLU A 9 2.75 3.78 13.28
N GLY A 10 2.31 5.02 13.02
CA GLY A 10 0.91 5.41 13.23
C GLY A 10 -0.05 4.64 12.33
N TYR A 11 0.37 4.31 11.10
CA TYR A 11 -0.42 3.49 10.17
C TYR A 11 -0.51 2.03 10.64
N ASP A 12 0.61 1.44 11.04
CA ASP A 12 0.69 0.08 11.55
C ASP A 12 -0.13 -0.08 12.85
N ALA A 13 -0.21 0.97 13.68
CA ALA A 13 -1.04 0.98 14.88
C ALA A 13 -2.56 0.92 14.59
N LEU A 14 -2.99 1.20 13.36
CA LEU A 14 -4.40 1.05 12.95
C LEU A 14 -4.77 -0.39 12.57
N ILE A 15 -3.78 -1.28 12.39
CA ILE A 15 -3.98 -2.65 11.96
C ILE A 15 -4.20 -3.55 13.19
N THR A 16 -5.32 -4.27 13.21
CA THR A 16 -5.67 -5.27 14.22
C THR A 16 -4.90 -6.58 14.01
N ALA A 17 -4.93 -7.47 15.02
CA ALA A 17 -4.22 -8.75 14.99
C ALA A 17 -4.61 -9.68 13.82
N ASP A 18 -5.79 -9.50 13.22
CA ASP A 18 -6.29 -10.20 12.03
C ASP A 18 -6.03 -9.44 10.71
N ASN A 19 -5.12 -8.46 10.72
CA ASN A 19 -4.78 -7.61 9.56
C ASN A 19 -5.97 -6.81 9.01
N ARG A 20 -6.91 -6.42 9.87
CA ARG A 20 -8.02 -5.52 9.55
C ARG A 20 -7.75 -4.13 10.15
N TYR A 21 -8.39 -3.09 9.63
CA TYR A 21 -8.25 -1.76 10.23
C TYR A 21 -9.26 -1.59 11.36
N GLN A 22 -8.83 -1.07 12.51
CA GLN A 22 -9.69 -0.83 13.66
C GLN A 22 -10.58 0.41 13.41
N THR A 23 -11.65 0.28 12.61
CA THR A 23 -12.64 1.34 12.46
C THR A 23 -13.56 1.33 13.68
N THR A 24 -13.28 2.20 14.67
CA THR A 24 -13.96 2.10 15.97
C THR A 24 -15.47 2.36 15.95
N ARG A 25 -16.06 2.89 14.86
CA ARG A 25 -17.51 3.23 14.79
C ARG A 25 -18.17 3.21 13.40
N ILE A 26 -17.41 2.98 12.32
CA ILE A 26 -17.96 3.04 10.95
C ILE A 26 -18.00 1.62 10.39
N LEU A 27 -19.21 1.17 10.01
CA LEU A 27 -19.38 -0.07 9.28
C LEU A 27 -18.69 0.06 7.93
N SER A 28 -17.84 -0.90 7.60
CA SER A 28 -17.18 -0.93 6.29
C SER A 28 -18.24 -1.12 5.21
N GLN A 29 -18.47 -0.08 4.42
CA GLN A 29 -19.31 -0.13 3.22
C GLN A 29 -18.42 -0.17 1.97
N PRO A 30 -18.90 -0.72 0.83
CA PRO A 30 -18.11 -0.82 -0.40
C PRO A 30 -17.59 0.52 -0.94
N ASP A 31 -18.28 1.63 -0.66
CA ASP A 31 -17.98 3.00 -1.07
C ASP A 31 -17.21 3.82 -0.04
N LEU A 32 -17.01 3.30 1.19
CA LEU A 32 -16.47 4.08 2.31
C LEU A 32 -15.15 4.78 1.95
N LEU A 33 -14.30 4.16 1.14
CA LEU A 33 -13.03 4.76 0.71
C LEU A 33 -13.23 5.93 -0.27
N TYR A 34 -14.23 5.87 -1.15
CA TYR A 34 -14.56 6.95 -2.09
C TYR A 34 -15.15 8.15 -1.33
N ASP A 35 -16.00 7.89 -0.34
CA ASP A 35 -16.54 8.91 0.54
C ASP A 35 -15.45 9.56 1.39
N MET A 36 -14.56 8.76 1.99
CA MET A 36 -13.44 9.29 2.77
C MET A 36 -12.54 10.21 1.92
N LEU A 37 -12.25 9.81 0.68
CA LEU A 37 -11.46 10.63 -0.23
C LEU A 37 -12.19 11.93 -0.60
N THR A 38 -13.47 11.84 -0.92
CA THR A 38 -14.31 12.99 -1.28
C THR A 38 -14.40 13.98 -0.12
N LEU A 39 -14.70 13.50 1.09
CA LEU A 39 -14.77 14.31 2.30
C LEU A 39 -13.43 14.97 2.63
N ALA A 40 -12.32 14.22 2.51
CA ALA A 40 -10.99 14.78 2.74
C ALA A 40 -10.69 15.92 1.76
N ARG A 41 -11.03 15.76 0.48
CA ARG A 41 -10.84 16.78 -0.54
C ARG A 41 -11.72 18.01 -0.29
N GLU A 42 -13.01 17.81 0.01
CA GLU A 42 -13.98 18.89 0.21
C GLU A 42 -13.73 19.72 1.47
N ASN A 43 -13.18 19.08 2.51
CA ASN A 43 -12.86 19.74 3.78
C ASN A 43 -11.37 20.12 3.90
N ASN A 44 -10.64 20.10 2.79
CA ASN A 44 -9.21 20.41 2.71
C ASN A 44 -8.32 19.65 3.74
N ILE A 45 -8.67 18.39 4.01
CA ILE A 45 -7.91 17.48 4.88
C ILE A 45 -6.82 16.79 4.05
N GLN A 46 -5.85 17.58 3.57
CA GLN A 46 -4.80 17.12 2.65
C GLN A 46 -3.97 15.97 3.22
N SER A 47 -3.76 15.93 4.55
CA SER A 47 -2.97 14.87 5.19
C SER A 47 -3.62 13.48 5.12
N ALA A 48 -4.92 13.40 4.81
CA ALA A 48 -5.63 12.13 4.62
C ALA A 48 -5.38 11.51 3.24
N LEU A 49 -5.12 12.34 2.23
CA LEU A 49 -5.20 11.96 0.82
C LEU A 49 -4.23 10.85 0.42
N PRO A 50 -2.93 10.87 0.81
CA PRO A 50 -2.01 9.80 0.40
C PRO A 50 -2.47 8.43 0.89
N CYS A 51 -2.96 8.34 2.13
CA CYS A 51 -3.51 7.12 2.71
C CYS A 51 -4.81 6.69 2.02
N ALA A 52 -5.71 7.62 1.74
CA ALA A 52 -6.97 7.34 1.05
C ALA A 52 -6.71 6.77 -0.35
N TYR A 53 -5.86 7.42 -1.15
CA TYR A 53 -5.49 6.92 -2.47
C TYR A 53 -4.81 5.55 -2.41
N TYR A 54 -3.86 5.35 -1.49
CA TYR A 54 -3.21 4.06 -1.32
C TYR A 54 -4.21 2.93 -1.04
N ARG A 55 -5.18 3.18 -0.16
CA ARG A 55 -6.21 2.19 0.16
C ARG A 55 -7.15 1.93 -1.01
N ILE A 56 -7.50 2.96 -1.78
CA ILE A 56 -8.31 2.79 -3.00
C ILE A 56 -7.57 1.90 -4.00
N ILE A 57 -6.31 2.18 -4.30
CA ILE A 57 -5.58 1.37 -5.29
C ILE A 57 -5.30 -0.05 -4.81
N TYR A 58 -5.25 -0.26 -3.49
CA TYR A 58 -5.13 -1.57 -2.86
C TYR A 58 -6.43 -2.39 -2.98
N GLN A 59 -7.56 -1.75 -2.73
CA GLN A 59 -8.85 -2.41 -2.59
C GLN A 59 -9.56 -2.64 -3.94
N TYR A 60 -9.38 -1.74 -4.90
CA TYR A 60 -10.14 -1.75 -6.15
C TYR A 60 -9.24 -1.90 -7.39
N ASP A 61 -9.81 -2.45 -8.46
CA ASP A 61 -9.19 -2.56 -9.76
C ASP A 61 -9.36 -1.29 -10.62
N GLN A 62 -8.71 -1.26 -11.78
CA GLN A 62 -8.78 -0.09 -12.67
C GLN A 62 -10.19 0.14 -13.21
N ARG A 63 -10.98 -0.92 -13.42
CA ARG A 63 -12.34 -0.82 -13.94
C ARG A 63 -13.23 -0.11 -12.91
N GLU A 64 -13.11 -0.49 -11.65
CA GLU A 64 -13.84 0.13 -10.53
C GLU A 64 -13.50 1.62 -10.34
N PHE A 65 -12.27 2.05 -10.69
CA PHE A 65 -11.93 3.48 -10.67
C PHE A 65 -12.79 4.29 -11.65
N PHE A 66 -13.02 3.76 -12.86
CA PHE A 66 -13.71 4.48 -13.94
C PHE A 66 -15.21 4.22 -13.99
N GLU A 67 -15.64 2.99 -13.76
CA GLU A 67 -17.04 2.58 -13.84
C GLU A 67 -17.81 2.83 -12.55
N GLY A 68 -17.10 3.00 -11.43
CA GLY A 68 -17.67 3.12 -10.10
C GLY A 68 -18.03 1.77 -9.48
N ILE A 69 -18.64 1.83 -8.30
CA ILE A 69 -19.04 0.67 -7.50
C ILE A 69 -20.55 0.75 -7.30
N ASP A 70 -21.27 -0.32 -7.64
CA ASP A 70 -22.70 -0.44 -7.40
C ASP A 70 -22.97 -0.72 -5.91
N LEU A 71 -23.94 -0.01 -5.34
CA LEU A 71 -24.29 -0.08 -3.91
C LEU A 71 -25.59 -0.87 -3.70
N GLU A 72 -25.81 -1.34 -2.47
CA GLU A 72 -26.98 -2.15 -2.11
C GLU A 72 -28.31 -1.40 -2.32
N ASP A 73 -28.29 -0.07 -2.23
CA ASP A 73 -29.46 0.79 -2.46
C ASP A 73 -29.74 1.07 -3.96
N GLY A 74 -28.95 0.48 -4.86
CA GLY A 74 -29.06 0.65 -6.31
C GLY A 74 -28.42 1.93 -6.84
N THR A 75 -27.79 2.73 -5.98
CA THR A 75 -26.97 3.86 -6.41
C THR A 75 -25.54 3.40 -6.75
N ARG A 76 -24.72 4.33 -7.25
CA ARG A 76 -23.35 4.06 -7.68
C ARG A 76 -22.40 5.11 -7.14
N ALA A 77 -21.39 4.67 -6.40
CA ALA A 77 -20.28 5.51 -5.97
C ALA A 77 -19.25 5.64 -7.10
N SER A 78 -18.76 6.85 -7.34
CA SER A 78 -17.75 7.10 -8.39
C SER A 78 -16.67 8.07 -7.91
N LEU A 79 -15.45 7.85 -8.37
CA LEU A 79 -14.34 8.78 -8.16
C LEU A 79 -14.48 9.99 -9.07
N ALA A 80 -14.10 11.18 -8.58
CA ALA A 80 -13.97 12.34 -9.44
C ALA A 80 -12.86 12.10 -10.50
N PRO A 81 -12.94 12.68 -11.71
CA PRO A 81 -11.96 12.43 -12.78
C PRO A 81 -10.50 12.66 -12.37
N VAL A 82 -10.25 13.68 -11.54
CA VAL A 82 -8.90 13.96 -11.00
C VAL A 82 -8.38 12.82 -10.11
N ASP A 83 -9.27 12.20 -9.35
CA ASP A 83 -8.93 11.11 -8.44
C ASP A 83 -8.71 9.81 -9.19
N GLN A 84 -9.47 9.57 -10.26
CA GLN A 84 -9.25 8.44 -11.17
C GLN A 84 -7.84 8.48 -11.76
N ILE A 85 -7.43 9.64 -12.28
CA ILE A 85 -6.09 9.85 -12.85
C ILE A 85 -5.01 9.59 -11.80
N ARG A 86 -5.16 10.16 -10.60
CA ARG A 86 -4.21 9.95 -9.49
C ARG A 86 -4.11 8.48 -9.07
N CYS A 87 -5.24 7.77 -8.98
CA CYS A 87 -5.24 6.34 -8.65
C CYS A 87 -4.50 5.52 -9.70
N VAL A 88 -4.72 5.78 -10.99
CA VAL A 88 -4.03 5.07 -12.07
C VAL A 88 -2.53 5.34 -12.05
N LEU A 89 -2.13 6.62 -12.01
CA LEU A 89 -0.72 7.02 -12.03
C LEU A 89 0.02 6.56 -10.77
N GLY A 90 -0.60 6.70 -9.59
CA GLY A 90 0.00 6.26 -8.34
C GLY A 90 0.14 4.75 -8.25
N ARG A 91 -0.84 3.99 -8.75
CA ARG A 91 -0.74 2.54 -8.87
C ARG A 91 0.43 2.15 -9.77
N GLU A 92 0.56 2.78 -10.94
CA GLU A 92 1.68 2.54 -11.87
C GLU A 92 3.04 2.91 -11.25
N ALA A 93 3.12 4.05 -10.56
CA ALA A 93 4.35 4.51 -9.92
C ALA A 93 4.83 3.53 -8.85
N ILE A 94 3.94 3.08 -7.97
CA ILE A 94 4.24 2.09 -6.94
C ILE A 94 4.67 0.76 -7.58
N LEU A 95 3.93 0.29 -8.59
CA LEU A 95 4.25 -0.87 -9.43
C LEU A 95 5.68 -0.85 -9.96
N LYS A 96 6.13 0.32 -10.44
CA LYS A 96 7.45 0.52 -11.05
C LYS A 96 8.60 0.53 -10.03
N VAL A 97 8.37 1.05 -8.82
CA VAL A 97 9.44 1.20 -7.81
C VAL A 97 9.59 0.00 -6.88
N GLN A 98 8.51 -0.74 -6.64
CA GLN A 98 8.48 -1.79 -5.62
C GLN A 98 9.51 -2.93 -5.79
N SER A 99 9.94 -3.22 -7.02
CA SER A 99 10.95 -4.22 -7.37
C SER A 99 12.38 -3.65 -7.41
N GLN A 100 12.53 -2.33 -7.28
CA GLN A 100 13.83 -1.68 -7.30
C GLN A 100 14.56 -1.91 -5.99
N SER A 101 15.90 -1.85 -6.05
CA SER A 101 16.74 -1.92 -4.86
C SER A 101 16.36 -0.84 -3.85
N GLY A 102 16.25 -1.23 -2.57
CA GLY A 102 15.84 -0.35 -1.48
C GLY A 102 14.33 -0.19 -1.29
N TYR A 103 13.49 -0.83 -2.12
CA TYR A 103 12.03 -0.92 -1.92
C TYR A 103 11.63 -2.33 -1.46
N THR A 104 10.35 -2.48 -1.07
CA THR A 104 9.81 -3.62 -0.30
C THR A 104 10.15 -5.00 -0.90
N PHE A 105 10.17 -5.12 -2.24
CA PHE A 105 10.44 -6.39 -2.91
C PHE A 105 11.78 -6.44 -3.63
N GLY A 106 12.65 -5.42 -3.51
CA GLY A 106 13.94 -5.38 -4.20
C GLY A 106 14.79 -6.64 -3.96
N CYS A 107 14.81 -7.17 -2.74
CA CYS A 107 15.54 -8.39 -2.39
C CYS A 107 14.96 -9.70 -2.96
N ILE A 108 13.73 -9.68 -3.48
CA ILE A 108 13.14 -10.82 -4.19
C ILE A 108 13.67 -10.88 -5.63
N TYR A 109 13.90 -9.72 -6.23
CA TYR A 109 14.45 -9.61 -7.58
C TYR A 109 15.98 -9.69 -7.59
N SER A 110 16.64 -9.57 -6.43
CA SER A 110 18.08 -9.80 -6.30
C SER A 110 18.43 -11.30 -6.30
N GLY A 111 19.66 -11.60 -6.71
CA GLY A 111 20.21 -12.95 -6.73
C GLY A 111 20.36 -13.58 -5.35
N SER A 112 20.78 -14.84 -5.31
CA SER A 112 21.25 -15.45 -4.06
C SER A 112 22.61 -14.85 -3.72
N GLU A 113 22.75 -14.42 -2.48
CA GLU A 113 23.97 -13.82 -1.94
C GLU A 113 24.91 -14.91 -1.40
N ASP A 114 26.16 -14.52 -1.14
CA ASP A 114 27.26 -15.44 -0.80
C ASP A 114 27.06 -16.23 0.51
N ASP A 115 26.29 -15.70 1.45
CA ASP A 115 25.97 -16.31 2.75
C ASP A 115 24.69 -17.17 2.74
N CYS A 116 24.11 -17.43 1.56
CA CYS A 116 22.93 -18.27 1.43
C CYS A 116 23.30 -19.76 1.60
N THR A 117 22.82 -20.38 2.67
CA THR A 117 23.13 -21.80 2.95
C THR A 117 22.32 -22.80 2.12
N ASP A 118 21.25 -22.35 1.45
CA ASP A 118 20.47 -23.18 0.52
C ASP A 118 19.93 -22.31 -0.64
N PRO A 119 20.79 -22.03 -1.64
CA PRO A 119 20.42 -21.19 -2.78
C PRO A 119 19.23 -21.74 -3.56
N THR A 120 19.13 -23.06 -3.72
CA THR A 120 18.05 -23.70 -4.49
C THR A 120 16.70 -23.51 -3.82
N LYS A 121 16.60 -23.76 -2.51
CA LYS A 121 15.36 -23.55 -1.74
C LYS A 121 14.97 -22.08 -1.70
N CYS A 122 15.95 -21.19 -1.46
CA CYS A 122 15.70 -19.76 -1.39
C CYS A 122 15.24 -19.17 -2.73
N THR A 123 15.87 -19.55 -3.85
CA THR A 123 15.43 -19.15 -5.19
C THR A 123 14.02 -19.66 -5.50
N ARG A 124 13.72 -20.94 -5.21
CA ARG A 124 12.35 -21.47 -5.37
C ARG A 124 11.34 -20.69 -4.53
N ARG A 125 11.72 -20.25 -3.33
CA ARG A 125 10.85 -19.43 -2.49
C ARG A 125 10.64 -18.03 -3.08
N ARG A 126 11.67 -17.35 -3.55
CA ARG A 126 11.54 -16.07 -4.27
C ARG A 126 10.56 -16.19 -5.43
N VAL A 127 10.74 -17.20 -6.28
CA VAL A 127 9.83 -17.48 -7.41
C VAL A 127 8.40 -17.75 -6.93
N ARG A 128 8.19 -18.47 -5.83
CA ARG A 128 6.84 -18.65 -5.26
C ARG A 128 6.21 -17.36 -4.78
N ILE A 129 6.98 -16.44 -4.19
CA ILE A 129 6.47 -15.13 -3.78
C ILE A 129 6.12 -14.31 -5.03
N LEU A 130 7.02 -14.26 -6.02
CA LEU A 130 6.76 -13.63 -7.32
C LEU A 130 5.56 -14.23 -8.03
N ARG A 131 5.31 -15.54 -7.93
CA ARG A 131 4.14 -16.15 -8.55
C ARG A 131 2.86 -15.90 -7.77
N ARG A 132 2.90 -16.06 -6.45
CA ARG A 132 1.71 -15.93 -5.59
C ARG A 132 1.16 -14.52 -5.61
N TYR A 133 2.07 -13.56 -5.68
CA TYR A 133 1.73 -12.17 -5.56
C TYR A 133 2.04 -11.42 -6.86
N GLY A 134 2.64 -11.98 -7.91
CA GLY A 134 3.17 -11.20 -9.07
C GLY A 134 2.26 -10.13 -9.65
N GLU A 135 0.95 -10.42 -9.70
CA GLU A 135 -0.09 -9.50 -10.21
C GLU A 135 -0.59 -8.49 -9.15
N THR A 136 -0.36 -8.75 -7.85
CA THR A 136 -0.90 -7.99 -6.69
C THR A 136 0.15 -7.55 -5.64
N LEU A 137 1.41 -8.01 -5.75
CA LEU A 137 2.63 -7.65 -4.99
C LEU A 137 2.71 -6.14 -4.73
N PRO A 138 2.51 -5.27 -5.74
CA PRO A 138 2.76 -3.85 -5.58
C PRO A 138 1.83 -3.15 -4.62
N LEU A 139 0.66 -3.74 -4.39
CA LEU A 139 -0.32 -3.18 -3.49
C LEU A 139 -0.05 -3.63 -2.04
N PHE A 140 0.80 -4.64 -1.81
CA PHE A 140 1.25 -5.01 -0.46
C PHE A 140 2.46 -4.19 0.01
N ALA A 141 2.81 -3.10 -0.69
CA ALA A 141 4.02 -2.34 -0.40
C ALA A 141 4.09 -1.78 1.03
N LEU A 142 2.94 -1.60 1.69
CA LEU A 142 2.79 -1.23 3.09
C LEU A 142 2.22 -2.34 3.98
N GLU A 143 1.92 -3.54 3.49
CA GLU A 143 1.28 -4.58 4.30
C GLU A 143 2.29 -5.39 5.14
N LEU A 144 1.84 -5.97 6.25
CA LEU A 144 2.64 -6.91 7.03
C LEU A 144 2.50 -8.31 6.42
N VAL A 145 3.49 -8.77 5.64
CA VAL A 145 3.50 -10.15 5.16
C VAL A 145 3.91 -11.07 6.33
N SER A 146 2.91 -11.47 7.12
CA SER A 146 3.04 -12.50 8.14
C SER A 146 3.07 -13.87 7.45
N GLY A 147 4.26 -14.47 7.36
CA GLY A 147 4.42 -15.73 6.63
C GLY A 147 5.87 -16.14 6.34
N ALA A 148 6.75 -16.00 7.33
CA ALA A 148 8.06 -16.66 7.33
C ALA A 148 7.83 -18.12 7.78
N THR A 149 8.34 -19.15 7.13
CA THR A 149 9.78 -19.39 7.01
C THR A 149 9.99 -20.52 5.99
N SER A 150 10.50 -20.20 4.81
CA SER A 150 11.15 -21.22 3.98
C SER A 150 12.43 -20.74 3.32
N PHE A 151 12.91 -19.56 3.70
CA PHE A 151 14.28 -19.14 3.42
C PHE A 151 15.24 -19.84 4.40
N CYS A 152 16.53 -19.84 4.07
CA CYS A 152 17.57 -20.02 5.09
C CYS A 152 17.62 -18.80 6.01
N LEU A 153 18.26 -18.92 7.17
CA LEU A 153 18.30 -17.86 8.19
C LEU A 153 18.83 -16.52 7.65
N SER A 154 19.91 -16.53 6.85
CA SER A 154 20.49 -15.32 6.26
C SER A 154 19.54 -14.64 5.26
N CYS A 155 18.93 -15.42 4.35
CA CYS A 155 17.94 -14.90 3.41
C CYS A 155 16.66 -14.42 4.11
N ASP A 156 16.21 -15.07 5.19
CA ASP A 156 15.03 -14.65 5.96
C ASP A 156 15.29 -13.32 6.68
N HIS A 157 16.45 -13.17 7.31
CA HIS A 157 16.86 -11.93 7.97
C HIS A 157 16.87 -10.75 6.98
N ARG A 158 17.56 -10.91 5.84
CA ARG A 158 17.62 -9.86 4.82
C ARG A 158 16.27 -9.57 4.17
N TYR A 159 15.46 -10.60 3.95
CA TYR A 159 14.11 -10.40 3.42
C TYR A 159 13.31 -9.49 4.36
N LYS A 160 13.34 -9.75 5.67
CA LYS A 160 12.68 -8.92 6.69
C LYS A 160 13.26 -7.52 6.76
N GLU A 161 14.58 -7.37 6.70
CA GLU A 161 15.25 -6.07 6.72
C GLU A 161 14.92 -5.22 5.49
N SER A 162 15.00 -5.81 4.30
CA SER A 162 14.61 -5.19 3.03
C SER A 162 13.14 -4.83 3.01
N TRP A 163 12.28 -5.68 3.57
CA TRP A 163 10.85 -5.43 3.69
C TRP A 163 10.58 -4.20 4.56
N THR A 164 11.12 -4.19 5.79
CA THR A 164 10.92 -3.10 6.75
C THR A 164 11.46 -1.77 6.20
N THR A 165 12.68 -1.79 5.64
CA THR A 165 13.29 -0.59 5.05
C THR A 165 12.52 -0.10 3.84
N GLY A 166 12.10 -1.03 2.97
CA GLY A 166 11.31 -0.73 1.79
C GLY A 166 9.95 -0.15 2.11
N ARG A 167 9.22 -0.70 3.10
CA ARG A 167 7.95 -0.16 3.60
C ARG A 167 8.09 1.28 4.06
N LYS A 168 9.12 1.55 4.87
CA LYS A 168 9.41 2.91 5.36
C LYS A 168 9.63 3.88 4.22
N LYS A 169 10.43 3.47 3.22
CA LYS A 169 10.70 4.28 2.04
C LYS A 169 9.45 4.55 1.21
N VAL A 170 8.63 3.52 0.96
CA VAL A 170 7.34 3.67 0.25
C VAL A 170 6.44 4.63 1.00
N TRP A 171 6.38 4.55 2.32
CA TRP A 171 5.60 5.47 3.15
C TRP A 171 6.07 6.92 3.02
N GLU A 172 7.37 7.17 3.14
CA GLU A 172 7.96 8.51 3.01
C GLU A 172 7.69 9.13 1.62
N GLU A 173 7.71 8.31 0.57
CA GLU A 173 7.44 8.73 -0.81
C GLU A 173 5.96 8.64 -1.21
N LEU A 174 5.07 8.19 -0.32
CA LEU A 174 3.68 7.91 -0.67
C LEU A 174 2.95 9.09 -1.31
N PRO A 175 3.04 10.33 -0.79
CA PRO A 175 2.38 11.48 -1.42
C PRO A 175 2.86 11.72 -2.85
N LYS A 176 4.17 11.54 -3.08
CA LYS A 176 4.79 11.74 -4.40
C LYS A 176 4.23 10.78 -5.44
N PHE A 177 3.88 9.54 -5.07
CA PHE A 177 3.26 8.61 -6.02
C PHE A 177 1.91 9.11 -6.54
N PHE A 178 1.20 9.91 -5.76
CA PHE A 178 -0.12 10.46 -6.11
C PHE A 178 -0.08 11.92 -6.58
N ASP A 179 1.11 12.44 -6.92
CA ASP A 179 1.33 13.84 -7.31
C ASP A 179 0.81 14.84 -6.25
N LEU A 180 1.07 14.52 -4.98
CA LEU A 180 0.76 15.36 -3.84
C LEU A 180 2.03 15.99 -3.26
N LEU A 181 1.85 17.05 -2.46
CA LEU A 181 2.93 17.66 -1.70
C LEU A 181 3.54 16.66 -0.69
N PRO A 182 4.82 16.83 -0.32
CA PRO A 182 5.45 16.04 0.73
C PRO A 182 4.69 16.12 2.07
N TRP A 183 4.86 15.10 2.92
CA TRP A 183 4.12 14.96 4.18
C TRP A 183 4.16 16.20 5.09
N ASP A 184 5.31 16.87 5.19
CA ASP A 184 5.51 18.09 5.99
C ASP A 184 4.76 19.31 5.46
N GLN A 185 4.30 19.26 4.20
CA GLN A 185 3.56 20.31 3.51
C GLN A 185 2.08 19.98 3.32
N LEU A 186 1.63 18.77 3.68
CA LEU A 186 0.21 18.40 3.71
C LEU A 186 -0.45 18.96 4.97
N THR A 187 -0.56 20.28 5.03
CA THR A 187 -1.28 20.96 6.12
C THR A 187 -2.78 20.88 5.90
N ASN A 188 -3.52 20.65 6.99
CA ASN A 188 -4.97 20.80 6.97
C ASN A 188 -5.29 22.25 7.31
N ASP A 189 -6.14 22.88 6.52
CA ASP A 189 -6.70 24.18 6.90
C ASP A 189 -7.75 23.91 8.00
N LEU A 190 -7.35 24.10 9.26
CA LEU A 190 -8.23 24.05 10.43
C LEU A 190 -8.59 25.47 10.87
#